data_AF-A0A349I0F4-F1
#
_entry.id   AF-A0A349I0F4-F1
#
_cell.length_a   1.000
_cell.length_b   1.000
_cell.length_c   1.000
_cell.angle_alpha   90.00
_cell.angle_beta   90.00
_cell.angle_gamma   90.00
#
_symmetry.space_group_name_H-M   'P 1'
#
loop_
_entity.id
_entity.type
_entity.pdbx_description
1 polymer ?
#
loop_
_entity_poly.entity_id
_entity_poly.type
_entity_poly.pdbx_seq_one_letter_code
_entity_poly.pdbx_strand_id
1 'polypeptide(L)'
;MAHNEQQIGKYIIYTIGIIALIGGSIVIPLYEVLGGTGAALAIHAIVVALLVKLLWTTVKTIQVRMQGAGGELGVRITLRGLDDRFRVLGSVVIGNKGDMDFVVVGPTGVWVIEVKSHKGRIRVENNRLLRDNRPFDKDFLRQVWGATYALKDTLRARFPKVVHVQPVVVFSSPYAKLGVELNKADNAYVIGIDQLIRLIERQEVQQLRADEVQKITDCIREAAKKK
;
A
#
# COMPACT_ATOMS: atom_id res chain seq x y z
N MET A 1 -7.11 -12.76 -10.00
CA MET A 1 -6.44 -12.97 -8.69
C MET A 1 -6.14 -14.45 -8.43
N ALA A 2 -7.11 -15.38 -8.56
CA ALA A 2 -6.88 -16.81 -8.35
C ALA A 2 -5.72 -17.43 -9.15
N HIS A 3 -5.50 -16.98 -10.40
CA HIS A 3 -4.39 -17.44 -11.23
C HIS A 3 -3.00 -17.07 -10.68
N ASN A 4 -2.84 -15.86 -10.13
CA ASN A 4 -1.56 -15.43 -9.54
C ASN A 4 -1.30 -16.09 -8.18
N GLU A 5 -2.35 -16.37 -7.41
CA GLU A 5 -2.24 -17.11 -6.14
C GLU A 5 -1.80 -18.56 -6.38
N GLN A 6 -2.36 -19.22 -7.40
CA GLN A 6 -1.94 -20.57 -7.80
C GLN A 6 -0.50 -20.60 -8.31
N GLN A 7 -0.09 -19.63 -9.14
CA GLN A 7 1.29 -19.53 -9.60
C GLN A 7 2.28 -19.32 -8.45
N ILE A 8 1.94 -18.48 -7.47
CA ILE A 8 2.80 -18.22 -6.31
C ILE A 8 2.89 -19.45 -5.42
N GLY A 9 1.79 -20.18 -5.21
CA GLY A 9 1.83 -21.48 -4.53
C GLY A 9 2.80 -22.46 -5.21
N LYS A 10 2.79 -22.51 -6.54
CA LYS A 10 3.71 -23.35 -7.34
C LYS A 10 5.17 -22.95 -7.15
N TYR A 11 5.49 -21.65 -7.17
CA TYR A 11 6.85 -21.16 -6.92
C TYR A 11 7.34 -21.42 -5.49
N ILE A 12 6.45 -21.35 -4.50
CA ILE A 12 6.77 -21.70 -3.11
C ILE A 12 7.14 -23.18 -3.01
N ILE A 13 6.36 -24.07 -3.64
CA ILE A 13 6.64 -25.51 -3.67
C ILE A 13 7.99 -25.80 -4.34
N TYR A 14 8.28 -25.17 -5.49
CA TYR A 14 9.59 -25.32 -6.14
C TYR A 14 10.74 -24.85 -5.25
N THR A 15 10.56 -23.72 -4.55
CA THR A 15 11.60 -23.19 -3.65
C THR A 15 11.84 -24.12 -2.46
N ILE A 16 10.79 -24.71 -1.89
CA ILE A 16 10.90 -25.74 -0.84
C ILE A 16 11.70 -26.94 -1.35
N GLY A 17 11.37 -27.43 -2.56
CA GLY A 17 12.08 -28.54 -3.19
C GLY A 17 13.57 -28.25 -3.40
N ILE A 18 13.91 -27.06 -3.88
CA ILE A 18 15.31 -26.62 -4.05
C ILE A 18 16.04 -26.55 -2.71
N ILE A 19 15.40 -26.01 -1.66
CA ILE A 19 16.00 -25.96 -0.31
C ILE A 19 16.25 -27.36 0.23
N ALA A 20 15.33 -28.29 0.03
CA ALA A 20 15.50 -29.69 0.44
C ALA A 20 16.65 -30.38 -0.32
N LEU A 21 16.77 -30.12 -1.63
CA LEU A 21 17.87 -30.63 -2.46
C LEU A 21 19.22 -30.04 -2.04
N ILE A 22 19.31 -28.73 -1.86
CA ILE A 22 20.54 -28.05 -1.40
C ILE A 22 20.92 -28.56 0.00
N GLY A 23 19.95 -28.61 0.92
CA GLY A 23 20.14 -29.18 2.25
C GLY A 23 20.72 -30.60 2.17
N GLY A 24 20.04 -31.51 1.48
CA GLY A 24 20.48 -32.89 1.32
C GLY A 24 21.86 -33.02 0.66
N SER A 25 22.15 -32.20 -0.35
CA SER A 25 23.44 -32.25 -1.08
C SER A 25 24.64 -31.86 -0.23
N ILE A 26 24.45 -31.04 0.81
CA ILE A 26 25.54 -30.59 1.69
C ILE A 26 25.85 -31.65 2.77
N VAL A 27 24.92 -32.56 3.08
CA VAL A 27 25.05 -33.54 4.17
C VAL A 27 26.27 -34.45 3.94
N ILE A 28 26.36 -35.09 2.78
CA ILE A 28 27.38 -36.11 2.51
C ILE A 28 28.81 -35.52 2.61
N PRO A 29 29.18 -34.45 1.87
CA PRO A 29 30.53 -33.89 1.96
C PRO A 29 30.85 -33.32 3.35
N LEU A 30 29.85 -32.78 4.07
CA LEU A 30 30.04 -32.28 5.42
C LEU A 30 30.38 -33.40 6.42
N TYR A 31 29.74 -34.56 6.27
CA TYR A 31 30.01 -35.73 7.09
C TYR A 31 31.38 -36.34 6.79
N GLU A 32 31.82 -36.35 5.53
CA GLU A 32 33.15 -36.81 5.14
C GLU A 32 34.25 -35.91 5.71
N VAL A 33 34.09 -34.58 5.63
CA VAL A 33 35.09 -33.61 6.14
C VAL A 33 35.17 -33.59 7.67
N LEU A 34 34.05 -33.76 8.36
CA LEU A 34 33.97 -33.66 9.83
C LEU A 34 33.94 -35.03 10.53
N GLY A 35 34.22 -36.11 9.81
CA GLY A 35 34.36 -37.46 10.36
C GLY A 35 33.10 -38.02 11.00
N GLY A 36 31.90 -37.65 10.50
CA GLY A 36 30.62 -38.15 11.02
C GLY A 36 30.29 -37.75 12.46
N THR A 37 30.93 -36.71 12.98
CA THR A 37 30.72 -36.23 14.36
C THR A 37 29.37 -35.51 14.54
N GLY A 38 28.93 -35.37 15.79
CA GLY A 38 27.75 -34.55 16.13
C GLY A 38 27.85 -33.08 15.67
N ALA A 39 29.06 -32.58 15.39
CA ALA A 39 29.27 -31.24 14.84
C ALA A 39 28.75 -31.10 13.40
N ALA A 40 28.88 -32.14 12.56
CA ALA A 40 28.34 -32.14 11.20
C ALA A 40 26.81 -32.04 11.20
N LEU A 41 26.16 -32.80 12.10
CA LEU A 41 24.72 -32.74 12.34
C LEU A 41 24.27 -31.33 12.77
N ALA A 42 24.99 -30.73 13.72
CA ALA A 42 24.67 -29.39 14.21
C ALA A 42 24.78 -28.33 13.11
N ILE A 43 25.87 -28.34 12.33
CA ILE A 43 26.06 -27.41 11.21
C ILE A 43 24.97 -27.60 10.17
N HIS A 44 24.66 -28.85 9.81
CA HIS A 44 23.60 -29.14 8.84
C HIS A 44 22.23 -28.62 9.33
N ALA A 45 21.86 -28.87 10.59
CA ALA A 45 20.63 -28.37 11.18
C ALA A 45 20.56 -26.84 11.18
N ILE A 46 21.68 -26.15 11.45
CA ILE A 46 21.76 -24.68 11.39
C ILE A 46 21.52 -24.19 9.96
N VAL A 47 22.17 -24.81 8.95
CA VAL A 47 21.98 -24.44 7.53
C VAL A 47 20.51 -24.61 7.13
N VAL A 48 19.90 -25.74 7.47
CA VAL A 48 18.48 -25.99 7.19
C VAL A 48 17.60 -24.94 7.89
N ALA A 49 17.85 -24.63 9.16
CA ALA A 49 17.09 -23.62 9.90
C ALA A 49 17.19 -22.22 9.28
N LEU A 50 18.38 -21.82 8.80
CA LEU A 50 18.59 -20.55 8.10
C LEU A 50 17.84 -20.52 6.76
N LEU A 51 17.86 -21.60 5.99
CA LEU A 51 17.12 -21.71 4.72
C LEU A 51 15.60 -21.64 4.94
N VAL A 52 15.08 -22.35 5.95
CA VAL A 52 13.65 -22.30 6.32
C VAL A 52 13.26 -20.89 6.76
N LYS A 53 14.07 -20.23 7.59
CA LYS A 53 13.84 -18.84 8.00
C LYS A 53 13.81 -17.90 6.80
N LEU A 54 14.76 -18.02 5.87
CA LEU A 54 14.82 -17.21 4.65
C LEU A 54 13.58 -17.42 3.78
N LEU A 55 13.18 -18.67 3.56
CA LEU A 55 11.96 -19.00 2.81
C LEU A 55 10.73 -18.37 3.47
N TRP A 56 10.56 -18.55 4.78
CA TRP A 56 9.44 -18.00 5.53
C TRP A 56 9.37 -16.48 5.40
N THR A 57 10.49 -15.78 5.53
CA THR A 57 10.54 -14.31 5.38
C THR A 57 10.18 -13.86 3.96
N THR A 58 10.61 -14.61 2.94
CA THR A 58 10.31 -14.33 1.53
C THR A 58 8.83 -14.54 1.24
N VAL A 59 8.26 -15.69 1.64
CA VAL A 59 6.84 -16.01 1.46
C VAL A 59 5.95 -14.98 2.16
N LYS A 60 6.27 -14.65 3.41
CA LYS A 60 5.53 -13.63 4.18
C LYS A 60 5.57 -12.28 3.45
N THR A 61 6.73 -11.88 2.93
CA THR A 61 6.88 -10.63 2.18
C THR A 61 6.02 -10.61 0.91
N ILE A 62 6.00 -11.72 0.16
CA ILE A 62 5.19 -11.84 -1.06
C ILE A 62 3.71 -11.74 -0.73
N GLN A 63 3.23 -12.47 0.26
CA GLN A 63 1.82 -12.44 0.68
C GLN A 63 1.37 -11.02 1.08
N VAL A 64 2.20 -10.31 1.86
CA VAL A 64 1.91 -8.93 2.25
C VAL A 64 1.83 -8.01 1.03
N ARG A 65 2.74 -8.15 0.06
CA ARG A 65 2.72 -7.36 -1.18
C ARG A 65 1.50 -7.67 -2.04
N MET A 66 1.14 -8.93 -2.19
CA MET A 66 -0.08 -9.32 -2.92
C MET A 66 -1.34 -8.76 -2.28
N GLN A 67 -1.43 -8.84 -0.95
CA GLN A 67 -2.57 -8.28 -0.22
C GLN A 67 -2.65 -6.76 -0.40
N GLY A 68 -1.51 -6.06 -0.42
CA GLY A 68 -1.43 -4.64 -0.76
C GLY A 68 -1.96 -4.36 -2.17
N ALA A 69 -1.40 -5.02 -3.18
CA ALA A 69 -1.80 -4.87 -4.58
C ALA A 69 -3.28 -5.21 -4.83
N GLY A 70 -3.81 -6.23 -4.14
CA GLY A 70 -5.23 -6.56 -4.21
C GLY A 70 -6.12 -5.46 -3.61
N GLY A 71 -5.68 -4.84 -2.52
CA GLY A 71 -6.35 -3.69 -1.92
C GLY A 71 -6.36 -2.46 -2.83
N GLU A 72 -5.23 -2.15 -3.45
CA GLU A 72 -5.12 -1.06 -4.44
C GLU A 72 -5.99 -1.33 -5.68
N LEU A 73 -6.03 -2.57 -6.17
CA LEU A 73 -6.91 -2.93 -7.28
C LEU A 73 -8.38 -2.75 -6.92
N GLY A 74 -8.78 -3.12 -5.69
CA GLY A 74 -10.13 -2.86 -5.19
C GLY A 74 -10.50 -1.38 -5.24
N VAL A 75 -9.63 -0.52 -4.70
CA VAL A 75 -9.82 0.94 -4.74
C VAL A 75 -9.86 1.46 -6.18
N ARG A 76 -8.96 0.99 -7.05
CA ARG A 76 -8.94 1.36 -8.48
C ARG A 76 -10.26 1.03 -9.18
N ILE A 77 -10.85 -0.13 -8.89
CA ILE A 77 -12.15 -0.55 -9.43
C ILE A 77 -13.25 0.37 -8.87
N THR A 78 -13.26 0.62 -7.56
CA THR A 78 -14.23 1.54 -6.94
C THR A 78 -14.18 2.92 -7.59
N LEU A 79 -12.99 3.49 -7.76
CA LEU A 79 -12.79 4.82 -8.36
C LEU A 79 -13.24 4.94 -9.82
N ARG A 80 -13.44 3.82 -10.55
CA ARG A 80 -14.07 3.86 -11.88
C ARG A 80 -15.56 4.24 -11.83
N GLY A 81 -16.19 4.15 -10.67
CA GLY A 81 -17.57 4.59 -10.45
C GLY A 81 -17.72 6.08 -10.20
N LEU A 82 -16.62 6.86 -10.19
CA LEU A 82 -16.70 8.32 -10.15
C LEU A 82 -17.29 8.86 -11.45
N ASP A 83 -18.00 9.98 -11.34
CA ASP A 83 -18.42 10.83 -12.46
C ASP A 83 -17.24 11.19 -13.40
N ASP A 84 -17.55 11.39 -14.68
CA ASP A 84 -16.57 11.60 -15.76
C ASP A 84 -15.79 12.92 -15.67
N ARG A 85 -16.19 13.84 -14.78
CA ARG A 85 -15.44 15.07 -14.47
C ARG A 85 -14.24 14.82 -13.58
N PHE A 86 -14.14 13.64 -12.95
CA PHE A 86 -12.99 13.26 -12.15
C PHE A 86 -11.88 12.64 -13.01
N ARG A 87 -10.63 12.84 -12.57
CA ARG A 87 -9.42 12.27 -13.15
C ARG A 87 -8.71 11.50 -12.06
N VAL A 88 -8.53 10.20 -12.29
CA VAL A 88 -7.86 9.29 -11.36
C VAL A 88 -6.47 8.99 -11.89
N LEU A 89 -5.45 9.29 -11.09
CA LEU A 89 -4.06 8.98 -11.34
C LEU A 89 -3.63 7.94 -10.31
N GLY A 90 -3.06 6.82 -10.74
CA GLY A 90 -2.56 5.79 -9.82
C GLY A 90 -1.04 5.70 -9.84
N SER A 91 -0.44 5.31 -8.72
CA SER A 91 1.02 5.14 -8.55
C SER A 91 1.79 6.40 -8.96
N VAL A 92 1.45 7.52 -8.30
CA VAL A 92 2.03 8.83 -8.59
C VAL A 92 3.24 9.05 -7.69
N VAL A 93 4.42 9.08 -8.29
CA VAL A 93 5.68 9.34 -7.56
C VAL A 93 6.16 10.74 -7.90
N ILE A 94 6.31 11.60 -6.89
CA ILE A 94 6.81 12.97 -7.06
C ILE A 94 8.02 13.20 -6.15
N GLY A 95 9.17 13.46 -6.75
CA GLY A 95 10.44 13.59 -6.04
C GLY A 95 10.78 12.34 -5.24
N ASN A 96 11.41 12.52 -4.07
CA ASN A 96 11.85 11.41 -3.20
C ASN A 96 10.96 11.20 -1.97
N LYS A 97 9.82 11.90 -1.87
CA LYS A 97 9.01 11.99 -0.64
C LYS A 97 7.92 10.93 -0.51
N GLY A 98 7.77 10.04 -1.49
CA GLY A 98 6.89 8.87 -1.40
C GLY A 98 6.07 8.63 -2.65
N ASP A 99 5.58 7.40 -2.76
CA ASP A 99 4.60 6.98 -3.76
C ASP A 99 3.19 7.27 -3.23
N MET A 100 2.34 7.86 -4.08
CA MET A 100 0.92 8.04 -3.82
C MET A 100 0.14 6.96 -4.55
N ASP A 101 -0.55 6.09 -3.81
CA ASP A 101 -1.33 5.01 -4.43
C ASP A 101 -2.33 5.56 -5.45
N PHE A 102 -3.08 6.60 -5.07
CA PHE A 102 -3.92 7.36 -5.99
C PHE A 102 -3.96 8.87 -5.70
N VAL A 103 -4.09 9.64 -6.77
CA VAL A 103 -4.50 11.05 -6.72
C VAL A 103 -5.76 11.20 -7.56
N VAL A 104 -6.79 11.82 -6.98
CA VAL A 104 -8.04 12.13 -7.67
C VAL A 104 -8.18 13.63 -7.78
N VAL A 105 -8.41 14.12 -8.99
CA VAL A 105 -8.63 15.54 -9.29
C VAL A 105 -10.02 15.67 -9.89
N GLY A 106 -10.87 16.54 -9.37
CA GLY A 106 -12.19 16.76 -9.94
C GLY A 106 -12.88 18.01 -9.38
N PRO A 107 -14.17 18.20 -9.69
CA PRO A 107 -14.90 19.41 -9.33
C PRO A 107 -14.90 19.75 -7.85
N THR A 108 -14.79 18.74 -6.98
CA THR A 108 -14.80 18.89 -5.51
C THR A 108 -13.42 19.16 -4.91
N GLY A 109 -12.34 19.08 -5.70
CA GLY A 109 -10.98 19.35 -5.27
C GLY A 109 -9.99 18.24 -5.64
N VAL A 110 -8.85 18.24 -4.94
CA VAL A 110 -7.77 17.26 -5.12
C VAL A 110 -7.66 16.36 -3.89
N TRP A 111 -7.57 15.06 -4.12
CA TRP A 111 -7.54 14.03 -3.08
C TRP A 111 -6.31 13.16 -3.23
N VAL A 112 -5.54 12.98 -2.15
CA VAL A 112 -4.43 12.02 -2.09
C VAL A 112 -4.90 10.84 -1.27
N ILE A 113 -4.87 9.65 -1.88
CA ILE A 113 -5.42 8.44 -1.29
C ILE A 113 -4.28 7.47 -1.01
N GLU A 114 -4.20 7.08 0.26
CA GLU A 114 -3.35 5.99 0.76
C GLU A 114 -4.24 4.77 1.04
N VAL A 115 -3.87 3.61 0.50
CA VAL A 115 -4.67 2.38 0.59
C VAL A 115 -4.11 1.44 1.65
N LYS A 116 -5.00 0.91 2.49
CA LYS A 116 -4.68 -0.07 3.52
C LYS A 116 -5.60 -1.28 3.44
N SER A 117 -5.04 -2.47 3.29
CA SER A 117 -5.81 -3.73 3.19
C SER A 117 -6.04 -4.42 4.55
N HIS A 118 -5.86 -3.69 5.67
CA HIS A 118 -6.01 -4.23 7.01
C HIS A 118 -7.49 -4.57 7.31
N LYS A 119 -7.71 -5.68 8.01
CA LYS A 119 -9.03 -6.10 8.54
C LYS A 119 -9.16 -5.67 10.01
N GLY A 120 -10.36 -5.79 10.57
CA GLY A 120 -10.63 -5.53 11.98
C GLY A 120 -11.37 -4.21 12.21
N ARG A 121 -11.63 -3.87 13.48
CA ARG A 121 -12.31 -2.63 13.85
C ARG A 121 -11.32 -1.47 13.82
N ILE A 122 -11.53 -0.52 12.92
CA ILE A 122 -10.68 0.67 12.83
C ILE A 122 -11.36 1.82 13.57
N ARG A 123 -10.62 2.50 14.43
CA ARG A 123 -11.08 3.65 15.21
C ARG A 123 -10.08 4.78 15.14
N VAL A 124 -10.61 6.01 15.13
CA VAL A 124 -9.84 7.20 15.44
C VAL A 124 -10.05 7.52 16.90
N GLU A 125 -8.97 7.61 17.67
CA GLU A 125 -9.00 8.03 19.07
C GLU A 125 -7.79 8.93 19.33
N ASN A 126 -8.02 10.11 19.92
CA ASN A 126 -6.95 11.09 20.22
C ASN A 126 -6.03 11.36 19.03
N ASN A 127 -6.62 11.56 17.84
CA ASN A 127 -5.90 11.81 16.60
C ASN A 127 -5.02 10.64 16.10
N ARG A 128 -5.24 9.43 16.62
CA ARG A 128 -4.48 8.22 16.26
C ARG A 128 -5.38 7.14 15.70
N LEU A 129 -4.81 6.32 14.83
CA LEU A 129 -5.47 5.16 14.26
C LEU A 129 -5.25 3.93 15.13
N LEU A 130 -6.34 3.29 15.52
CA LEU A 130 -6.35 2.03 16.24
C LEU A 130 -7.01 0.95 15.39
N ARG A 131 -6.46 -0.27 15.46
CA ARG A 131 -7.08 -1.51 15.00
C ARG A 131 -7.33 -2.41 16.19
N ASP A 132 -8.58 -2.78 16.43
CA ASP A 132 -8.98 -3.64 17.54
C ASP A 132 -8.41 -3.14 18.89
N ASN A 133 -8.52 -1.83 19.10
CA ASN A 133 -8.01 -1.08 20.28
C ASN A 133 -6.49 -1.09 20.45
N ARG A 134 -5.72 -1.43 19.41
CA ARG A 134 -4.25 -1.35 19.42
C ARG A 134 -3.76 -0.40 18.33
N PRO A 135 -2.69 0.36 18.56
CA PRO A 135 -2.10 1.18 17.51
C PRO A 135 -1.57 0.32 16.35
N PHE A 136 -1.53 0.90 15.17
CA PHE A 136 -0.80 0.30 14.05
C PHE A 136 0.71 0.44 14.27
N ASP A 137 1.48 -0.54 13.79
CA ASP A 137 2.95 -0.49 13.83
C ASP A 137 3.51 0.66 12.96
N LYS A 138 2.75 1.07 11.95
CA LYS A 138 3.09 2.14 11.01
C LYS A 138 2.16 3.33 11.19
N ASP A 139 2.71 4.53 11.07
CA ASP A 139 1.96 5.78 11.06
C ASP A 139 1.47 6.11 9.65
N PHE A 140 0.23 5.71 9.35
CA PHE A 140 -0.39 5.97 8.04
C PHE A 140 -0.73 7.44 7.83
N LEU A 141 -1.00 8.19 8.89
CA LEU A 141 -1.32 9.62 8.80
C LEU A 141 -0.08 10.40 8.36
N ARG A 142 1.06 10.12 8.99
CA ARG A 142 2.34 10.70 8.57
C ARG A 142 2.69 10.36 7.13
N GLN A 143 2.42 9.13 6.69
CA GLN A 143 2.67 8.70 5.31
C GLN A 143 1.84 9.50 4.30
N VAL A 144 0.51 9.55 4.48
CA VAL A 144 -0.38 10.25 3.54
C VAL A 144 -0.14 11.76 3.56
N TRP A 145 0.20 12.35 4.71
CA TRP A 145 0.55 13.76 4.80
C TRP A 145 1.87 14.08 4.10
N GLY A 146 2.90 13.24 4.26
CA GLY A 146 4.17 13.41 3.54
C GLY A 146 3.96 13.45 2.03
N ALA A 147 3.15 12.53 1.51
CA ALA A 147 2.79 12.48 0.10
C ALA A 147 1.95 13.70 -0.34
N THR A 148 1.00 14.11 0.49
CA THR A 148 0.18 15.32 0.28
C THR A 148 1.02 16.58 0.20
N TYR A 149 2.02 16.75 1.07
CA TYR A 149 2.92 17.89 1.04
C TYR A 149 3.78 17.90 -0.22
N ALA A 150 4.29 16.75 -0.66
CA ALA A 150 5.04 16.66 -1.91
C ALA A 150 4.22 17.13 -3.12
N LEU A 151 2.94 16.73 -3.17
CA LEU A 151 2.02 17.20 -4.21
C LEU A 151 1.72 18.70 -4.08
N LYS A 152 1.44 19.20 -2.87
CA LYS A 152 1.16 20.62 -2.63
C LYS A 152 2.34 21.50 -3.05
N ASP A 153 3.56 21.12 -2.71
CA ASP A 153 4.78 21.85 -3.09
C ASP A 153 4.92 21.92 -4.62
N THR A 154 4.63 20.82 -5.31
CA THR A 154 4.65 20.74 -6.78
C THR A 154 3.61 21.66 -7.42
N LEU A 155 2.38 21.65 -6.90
CA LEU A 155 1.30 22.49 -7.42
C LEU A 155 1.55 23.98 -7.14
N ARG A 156 2.05 24.33 -5.94
CA ARG A 156 2.39 25.71 -5.57
C ARG A 156 3.40 26.35 -6.52
N ALA A 157 4.36 25.58 -7.02
CA ALA A 157 5.34 26.07 -7.97
C ALA A 157 4.75 26.41 -9.35
N ARG A 158 3.56 25.85 -9.69
CA ARG A 158 2.96 25.94 -11.03
C ARG A 158 1.69 26.78 -11.10
N PHE A 159 1.00 26.96 -9.97
CA PHE A 159 -0.29 27.65 -9.90
C PHE A 159 -0.23 28.85 -8.95
N PRO A 160 -0.71 30.04 -9.37
CA PRO A 160 -0.73 31.23 -8.51
C PRO A 160 -1.79 31.14 -7.40
N LYS A 161 -2.89 30.42 -7.65
CA LYS A 161 -3.93 30.14 -6.66
C LYS A 161 -3.56 28.89 -5.87
N VAL A 162 -3.77 28.94 -4.55
CA VAL A 162 -3.54 27.77 -3.68
C VAL A 162 -4.52 26.65 -4.07
N VAL A 163 -3.95 25.50 -4.45
CA VAL A 163 -4.71 24.27 -4.66
C VAL A 163 -4.78 23.51 -3.33
N HIS A 164 -6.00 23.28 -2.84
CA HIS A 164 -6.22 22.49 -1.64
C HIS A 164 -6.19 21.01 -1.98
N VAL A 165 -5.40 20.25 -1.22
CA VAL A 165 -5.23 18.82 -1.38
C VAL A 165 -5.64 18.15 -0.07
N GLN A 166 -6.59 17.24 -0.14
CA GLN A 166 -7.15 16.54 1.01
C GLN A 166 -6.60 15.11 1.10
N PRO A 167 -5.88 14.75 2.17
CA PRO A 167 -5.44 13.38 2.40
C PRO A 167 -6.59 12.47 2.82
N VAL A 168 -6.52 11.22 2.38
CA VAL A 168 -7.46 10.15 2.69
C VAL A 168 -6.69 8.85 2.92
N VAL A 169 -6.95 8.20 4.06
CA VAL A 169 -6.56 6.81 4.32
C VAL A 169 -7.79 5.94 4.12
N VAL A 170 -7.74 5.07 3.10
CA VAL A 170 -8.83 4.17 2.74
C VAL A 170 -8.51 2.75 3.16
N PHE A 171 -9.40 2.14 3.94
CA PHE A 171 -9.33 0.72 4.25
C PHE A 171 -10.09 -0.09 3.19
N SER A 172 -9.35 -0.78 2.32
CA SER A 172 -9.87 -1.48 1.15
C SER A 172 -10.46 -2.86 1.43
N SER A 173 -10.17 -3.43 2.60
CA SER A 173 -10.72 -4.71 2.99
C SER A 173 -12.20 -4.58 3.36
N PRO A 174 -13.11 -5.42 2.84
CA PRO A 174 -14.53 -5.43 3.24
C PRO A 174 -14.72 -5.86 4.72
N TYR A 175 -13.69 -6.45 5.33
CA TYR A 175 -13.68 -6.82 6.74
C TYR A 175 -13.07 -5.73 7.64
N ALA A 176 -12.76 -4.55 7.10
CA ALA A 176 -12.42 -3.37 7.90
C ALA A 176 -13.72 -2.72 8.38
N LYS A 177 -13.94 -2.71 9.70
CA LYS A 177 -15.16 -2.16 10.29
C LYS A 177 -14.89 -0.74 10.73
N LEU A 178 -15.41 0.22 9.97
CA LEU A 178 -15.45 1.65 10.29
C LEU A 178 -16.89 2.07 10.57
N GLY A 179 -17.07 3.16 11.31
CA GLY A 179 -18.38 3.77 11.47
C GLY A 179 -18.94 4.30 10.15
N VAL A 180 -20.25 4.52 10.08
CA VAL A 180 -20.93 5.05 8.88
C VAL A 180 -20.53 6.49 8.58
N GLU A 181 -20.13 7.23 9.61
CA GLU A 181 -19.67 8.60 9.52
C GLU A 181 -18.27 8.71 8.89
N LEU A 182 -18.02 9.84 8.23
CA LEU A 182 -16.72 10.17 7.68
C LEU A 182 -15.80 10.63 8.82
N ASN A 183 -14.93 9.74 9.29
CA ASN A 183 -13.99 10.06 10.36
C ASN A 183 -12.80 10.84 9.82
N LYS A 184 -12.21 11.67 10.68
CA LYS A 184 -10.93 12.34 10.42
C LYS A 184 -9.96 12.09 11.55
N ALA A 185 -8.69 11.94 11.20
CA ALA A 185 -7.57 12.02 12.12
C ALA A 185 -6.52 12.94 11.49
N ASP A 186 -6.09 13.93 12.25
CA ASP A 186 -5.17 14.98 11.84
C ASP A 186 -5.62 15.67 10.55
N ASN A 187 -6.92 15.96 10.45
CA ASN A 187 -7.60 16.47 9.25
C ASN A 187 -7.52 15.56 7.99
N ALA A 188 -6.91 14.38 8.04
CA ALA A 188 -7.01 13.38 6.98
C ALA A 188 -8.27 12.55 7.17
N TYR A 189 -8.99 12.27 6.08
CA TYR A 189 -10.15 11.35 6.14
C TYR A 189 -9.68 9.92 6.37
N VAL A 190 -10.42 9.19 7.19
CA VAL A 190 -10.15 7.78 7.53
C VAL A 190 -11.43 7.01 7.31
N ILE A 191 -11.50 6.26 6.22
CA ILE A 191 -12.76 5.70 5.73
C ILE A 191 -12.64 4.26 5.22
N GLY A 192 -13.77 3.56 5.15
CA GLY A 192 -13.91 2.32 4.41
C GLY A 192 -14.05 2.58 2.90
N ILE A 193 -13.74 1.57 2.09
CA ILE A 193 -13.85 1.64 0.63
C ILE A 193 -15.27 1.95 0.14
N ASP A 194 -16.30 1.52 0.88
CA ASP A 194 -17.71 1.76 0.62
C ASP A 194 -18.09 3.25 0.72
N GLN A 195 -17.33 4.03 1.48
CA GLN A 195 -17.57 5.45 1.68
C GLN A 195 -16.79 6.33 0.67
N LEU A 196 -15.89 5.74 -0.13
CA LEU A 196 -14.90 6.48 -0.93
C LEU A 196 -15.53 7.39 -2.00
N ILE A 197 -16.45 6.85 -2.80
CA ILE A 197 -17.12 7.63 -3.86
C ILE A 197 -17.94 8.76 -3.25
N ARG A 198 -18.72 8.45 -2.21
CA ARG A 198 -19.51 9.45 -1.48
C ARG A 198 -18.64 10.55 -0.91
N LEU A 199 -17.47 10.22 -0.36
CA LEU A 199 -16.51 11.21 0.14
C LEU A 199 -16.07 12.14 -0.99
N ILE A 200 -15.54 11.59 -2.08
CA ILE A 200 -14.95 12.35 -3.18
C ILE A 200 -16.00 13.22 -3.89
N GLU A 201 -17.21 12.71 -4.12
CA GLU A 201 -18.22 13.43 -4.90
C GLU A 201 -19.04 14.42 -4.08
N ARG A 202 -19.20 14.21 -2.76
CA ARG A 202 -20.11 15.03 -1.94
C ARG A 202 -19.42 15.94 -0.94
N GLN A 203 -18.16 15.69 -0.62
CA GLN A 203 -17.41 16.60 0.25
C GLN A 203 -16.61 17.55 -0.63
N GLU A 204 -16.80 18.84 -0.43
CA GLU A 204 -16.11 19.85 -1.20
C GLU A 204 -14.88 20.34 -0.43
N VAL A 205 -13.71 20.12 -1.00
CA VAL A 205 -12.42 20.63 -0.52
C VAL A 205 -12.13 21.98 -1.16
N GLN A 206 -12.39 22.07 -2.47
CA GLN A 206 -12.24 23.27 -3.29
C GLN A 206 -13.02 23.10 -4.59
N GLN A 207 -13.87 24.05 -4.96
CA GLN A 207 -14.51 24.04 -6.28
C GLN A 207 -13.48 24.28 -7.37
N LEU A 208 -13.36 23.32 -8.29
CA LEU A 208 -12.48 23.39 -9.45
C LEU A 208 -13.31 23.39 -10.74
N ARG A 209 -13.01 24.32 -11.65
CA ARG A 209 -13.56 24.31 -13.00
C ARG A 209 -12.90 23.22 -13.84
N ALA A 210 -13.55 22.81 -14.92
CA ALA A 210 -13.02 21.78 -15.82
C ALA A 210 -11.62 22.09 -16.35
N ASP A 211 -11.31 23.36 -16.64
CA ASP A 211 -9.98 23.78 -17.09
C ASP A 211 -8.93 23.68 -15.97
N GLU A 212 -9.31 23.98 -14.72
CA GLU A 212 -8.44 23.81 -13.55
C GLU A 212 -8.15 22.32 -13.28
N VAL A 213 -9.18 21.47 -13.33
CA VAL A 213 -9.04 20.01 -13.20
C VAL A 213 -8.04 19.47 -14.24
N GLN A 214 -8.19 19.88 -15.50
CA GLN A 214 -7.30 19.44 -16.58
C GLN A 214 -5.86 19.92 -16.35
N LYS A 215 -5.65 21.22 -16.08
CA LYS A 215 -4.32 21.79 -15.83
C LYS A 215 -3.62 21.13 -14.64
N ILE A 216 -4.34 20.91 -13.53
CA ILE A 216 -3.79 20.25 -12.34
C ILE A 216 -3.41 18.80 -12.68
N THR A 217 -4.29 18.07 -13.36
CA THR A 217 -4.02 16.68 -13.77
C THR A 217 -2.77 16.57 -14.63
N ASP A 218 -2.61 17.47 -15.61
CA ASP A 218 -1.45 17.46 -16.50
C ASP A 218 -0.17 17.84 -15.76
N CYS A 219 -0.22 18.82 -14.86
CA CYS A 219 0.91 19.18 -13.99
C CYS A 219 1.39 17.98 -13.16
N ILE A 220 0.47 17.20 -12.58
CA ILE A 220 0.81 16.00 -11.80
C ILE A 220 1.45 14.93 -12.69
N ARG A 221 0.89 14.69 -13.88
CA ARG A 221 1.45 13.73 -14.85
C ARG A 221 2.85 14.10 -15.30
N GLU A 222 3.11 15.38 -15.55
CA GLU A 222 4.44 15.88 -15.91
C GLU A 222 5.44 15.69 -14.76
N ALA A 223 5.03 16.04 -13.53
CA ALA A 223 5.87 15.86 -12.36
C ALA A 223 6.22 14.39 -12.12
N ALA A 224 5.27 13.47 -12.34
CA ALA A 224 5.47 12.03 -12.17
C ALA A 224 6.43 11.41 -13.20
N LYS A 225 6.64 12.05 -14.36
CA LYS A 225 7.54 11.57 -15.42
C LYS A 225 9.01 11.92 -15.18
N LYS A 226 9.32 12.94 -14.37
CA LYS A 226 10.67 13.47 -14.16
C LYS A 226 11.54 12.63 -13.21
N LYS A 227 11.50 11.30 -13.34
CA LYS A 227 12.42 10.41 -12.61
C LYS A 227 13.86 10.60 -13.07
#